data_AF-A0A7V9U5F8-F1
#
_entry.id   AF-A0A7V9U5F8-F1
#
_cell.length_a   1.000
_cell.length_b   1.000
_cell.length_c   1.000
_cell.angle_alpha   90.00
_cell.angle_beta   90.00
_cell.angle_gamma   90.00
#
_symmetry.space_group_name_H-M   'P 1'
#
loop_
_entity.id
_entity.type
_entity.pdbx_description
1 polymer ?
#
loop_
_entity_poly.entity_id
_entity_poly.type
_entity_poly.pdbx_seq_one_letter_code
_entity_poly.pdbx_strand_id
1 'polypeptide(L)' 'MTPWGQAEVLAHLGVGSTTLQWYKTRPQLGFPEPAFRLKMGAVWDAEEVKAWAKTHRRQGTS' A
#
# COMPACT_ATOMS: atom_id res chain seq x y z
N MET A 1 10.02 7.11 -10.19
CA MET A 1 9.29 6.70 -8.98
C MET A 1 8.43 7.87 -8.52
N THR A 2 7.15 7.65 -8.29
CA THR A 2 6.25 8.68 -7.76
C THR A 2 6.03 8.37 -6.28
N PRO A 3 6.55 9.18 -5.35
CA PRO A 3 6.46 8.87 -3.93
C PRO A 3 5.04 9.11 -3.42
N TRP A 4 4.48 8.15 -2.70
CA TRP A 4 3.21 8.26 -1.98
C TRP A 4 3.42 8.10 -0.49
N GLY A 5 2.93 9.07 0.28
CA GLY A 5 2.80 8.94 1.72
C GLY A 5 1.65 8.00 2.10
N GLN A 6 1.56 7.71 3.39
CA GLN A 6 0.50 6.85 3.93
C GLN A 6 -0.90 7.30 3.52
N ALA A 7 -1.20 8.61 3.55
CA ALA A 7 -2.52 9.13 3.20
C ALA A 7 -2.92 8.84 1.73
N GLU A 8 -1.97 8.97 0.80
CA GLU A 8 -2.21 8.72 -0.63
C GLU A 8 -2.43 7.22 -0.89
N VAL A 9 -1.65 6.36 -0.25
CA VAL A 9 -1.84 4.90 -0.31
C VAL A 9 -3.22 4.51 0.21
N LEU A 10 -3.63 5.03 1.36
CA LEU A 10 -4.95 4.76 1.95
C LEU A 10 -6.09 5.20 1.02
N ALA A 11 -5.99 6.43 0.48
CA ALA A 11 -6.98 6.97 -0.44
C ALA A 11 -7.07 6.14 -1.74
N HIS A 12 -5.94 5.71 -2.29
CA HIS A 12 -5.92 4.91 -3.52
C HIS A 12 -6.50 3.49 -3.32
N LEU A 13 -6.19 2.88 -2.18
CA LEU A 13 -6.68 1.55 -1.83
C LEU A 13 -8.12 1.57 -1.32
N GLY A 14 -8.62 2.72 -0.88
CA GLY A 14 -9.94 2.85 -0.26
C GLY A 14 -10.03 2.17 1.11
N VAL A 15 -8.92 2.11 1.85
CA VAL A 15 -8.82 1.43 3.14
C VAL A 15 -8.39 2.37 4.27
N GLY A 16 -8.61 1.96 5.52
CA GLY A 16 -8.14 2.67 6.70
C GLY A 16 -6.72 2.28 7.13
N SER A 17 -6.12 3.10 8.00
CA SER A 17 -4.75 2.92 8.52
C SER A 17 -4.49 1.56 9.16
N THR A 18 -5.50 0.98 9.84
CA THR A 18 -5.41 -0.36 10.44
C THR A 18 -5.24 -1.44 9.37
N THR A 19 -5.98 -1.35 8.27
CA THR A 19 -5.89 -2.29 7.16
C THR A 19 -4.52 -2.20 6.48
N LEU A 20 -4.00 -0.99 6.30
CA LEU A 20 -2.65 -0.82 5.77
C LEU A 20 -1.58 -1.39 6.70
N GLN A 21 -1.71 -1.23 8.02
CA GLN A 21 -0.83 -1.92 8.98
C GLN A 21 -0.94 -3.45 8.87
N TRP A 22 -2.14 -3.97 8.64
CA TRP A 22 -2.37 -5.39 8.44
C TRP A 22 -1.68 -5.91 7.16
N TYR A 23 -1.70 -5.14 6.07
CA TYR A 23 -0.94 -5.44 4.85
C TYR A 23 0.58 -5.45 5.11
N LYS A 24 1.09 -4.45 5.84
CA LYS A 24 2.53 -4.34 6.15
C LYS A 24 3.06 -5.46 7.05
N THR A 25 2.22 -6.01 7.93
CA THR A 25 2.63 -7.09 8.85
C THR A 25 2.51 -8.48 8.24
N ARG A 26 1.99 -8.59 7.02
CA ARG A 26 1.69 -9.86 6.34
C ARG A 26 2.41 -9.94 4.99
N PRO A 27 3.67 -10.43 4.96
CA PRO A 27 4.44 -10.55 3.72
C PRO A 27 3.76 -11.49 2.70
N GLN A 28 2.92 -12.42 3.14
CA GLN A 28 2.16 -13.30 2.25
C GLN A 28 1.16 -12.57 1.34
N LEU A 29 0.81 -11.32 1.67
CA LEU A 29 -0.04 -10.48 0.83
C LEU A 29 0.76 -9.78 -0.27
N GLY A 30 2.09 -9.85 -0.24
CA GLY A 30 2.97 -9.22 -1.23
C GLY A 30 2.80 -7.71 -1.32
N PHE A 31 2.34 -7.06 -0.24
CA PHE A 31 2.19 -5.60 -0.22
C PHE A 31 3.57 -4.95 -0.33
N PRO A 32 3.75 -3.93 -1.19
CA PRO A 32 5.05 -3.33 -1.44
C PRO A 32 5.70 -2.77 -0.17
N GLU A 33 7.01 -2.93 -0.10
CA GLU A 33 7.81 -2.34 0.95
C GLU A 33 7.91 -0.82 0.75
N PRO A 34 7.98 -0.03 1.84
CA PRO A 34 8.16 1.39 1.72
C PRO A 34 9.56 1.71 1.18
N ALA A 35 9.62 2.42 0.06
CA ALA A 35 10.87 2.91 -0.54
C ALA A 35 11.66 3.80 0.44
N PHE A 36 10.98 4.57 1.29
CA PHE A 36 11.61 5.39 2.32
C PHE A 36 10.85 5.37 3.64
N ARG A 37 11.58 5.47 4.76
CA ARG A 37 11.01 5.76 6.08
C ARG A 37 11.53 7.10 6.56
N LEU A 38 10.65 8.11 6.56
CA LEU A 38 10.92 9.44 7.08
C LEU A 38 10.49 9.51 8.54
N LYS A 39 10.94 10.55 9.26
CA LYS A 39 10.48 10.83 10.64
C LYS A 39 8.96 11.00 10.73
N MET A 40 8.33 11.49 9.66
CA MET A 40 6.88 11.71 9.58
C MET A 40 6.08 10.50 9.09
N GLY A 41 6.73 9.45 8.59
CA GLY A 41 6.03 8.27 8.08
C GLY A 41 6.77 7.52 6.98
N ALA A 42 6.17 6.42 6.55
CA ALA A 42 6.65 5.62 5.42
C ALA A 42 6.13 6.19 4.09
N VAL A 43 6.97 6.07 3.06
CA VAL A 43 6.69 6.49 1.69
C VAL A 43 6.89 5.28 0.78
N TRP A 44 5.91 5.03 -0.09
CA TRP A 44 5.89 3.94 -1.06
C TRP A 44 6.07 4.48 -2.47
N ASP A 45 6.50 3.62 -3.39
CA ASP A 45 6.36 3.93 -4.81
C ASP A 45 4.90 3.70 -5.25
N ALA A 46 4.33 4.72 -5.89
CA ALA A 46 2.95 4.69 -6.34
C ALA A 46 2.69 3.60 -7.38
N GLU A 47 3.64 3.30 -8.26
CA GLU A 47 3.46 2.33 -9.32
C GLU A 47 3.41 0.91 -8.75
N GLU A 48 4.25 0.61 -7.74
CA GLU A 48 4.18 -0.65 -7.02
C GLU A 48 2.86 -0.84 -6.27
N VAL A 49 2.38 0.20 -5.60
CA VAL A 49 1.08 0.17 -4.89
C VAL A 49 -0.07 -0.03 -5.87
N LYS A 50 -0.06 0.66 -7.03
CA LYS A 50 -1.07 0.48 -8.09
C LYS A 50 -1.03 -0.91 -8.69
N ALA A 51 0.16 -1.44 -8.97
CA ALA A 51 0.34 -2.78 -9.52
C ALA A 51 -0.19 -3.85 -8.54
N TRP A 52 0.15 -3.72 -7.26
CA TRP A 52 -0.38 -4.57 -6.20
C TRP A 52 -1.90 -4.49 -6.11
N ALA A 53 -2.46 -3.27 -6.12
CA ALA A 53 -3.90 -3.03 -6.06
C ALA A 53 -4.63 -3.64 -7.27
N LYS A 54 -4.06 -3.57 -8.48
CA LYS A 54 -4.63 -4.18 -9.68
C LYS A 54 -4.71 -5.71 -9.57
N THR A 55 -3.68 -6.34 -9.01
CA THR A 55 -3.63 -7.78 -8.78
C THR A 55 -4.60 -8.23 -7.68
N HIS A 56 -4.72 -7.44 -6.60
CA HIS A 56 -5.55 -7.79 -5.45
C HIS A 56 -7.03 -7.38 -5.57
N ARG A 57 -7.37 -6.30 -6.29
CA ARG A 57 -8.78 -5.93 -6.56
C ARG A 57 -9.53 -7.03 -7.31
N ARG A 58 -8.83 -7.86 -8.09
CA ARG A 58 -9.43 -8.98 -8.82
C ARG A 58 -9.88 -10.13 -7.90
N GLN A 59 -9.50 -10.13 -6.62
CA GLN A 59 -9.86 -11.16 -5.63
C GLN A 59 -11.01 -10.76 -4.70
N GLY A 60 -11.60 -9.57 -4.89
CA GLY A 60 -12.70 -9.03 -4.07
C GLY A 60 -14.07 -9.13 -4.72
N THR A 61 -14.33 -10.15 -5.53
CA THR A 61 -15.68 -10.43 -6.05
C THR A 61 -15.88 -11.92 -6.18
N SER A 62 -16.28 -12.55 -5.08
CA SER A 62 -17.05 -13.79 -5.08
C SER A 62 -17.90 -13.88 -3.83
#